data_AF-A0A7C3QQF0-F1
#
_entry.id   AF-A0A7C3QQF0-F1
#
_cell.length_a   1.000
_cell.length_b   1.000
_cell.length_c   1.000
_cell.angle_alpha   90.00
_cell.angle_beta   90.00
_cell.angle_gamma   90.00
#
_symmetry.space_group_name_H-M   'P 1'
#
loop_
_entity.id
_entity.type
_entity.pdbx_description
1 polymer ?
#
loop_
_entity_poly.entity_id
_entity_poly.type
_entity_poly.pdbx_seq_one_letter_code
_entity_poly.pdbx_strand_id
1 'polypeptide(L)'
;MSNWVFHIHLIAAISWIGGSVFMFVLGVTLRDKEAQKAVYPHVGPIFGWFELAALILLLLTGFILGDYYSLLQLLFSDSNDDLSYSLKMKAVLVAILTIATIVHFIIAYRTNDKERTQLENLFSRGSSMLIFILNLFVMHYGIVLRNILN
;
A
#
# COMPACT_ATOMS: atom_id res chain seq x y z
N MET A 1 -6.85 24.10 6.07
CA MET A 1 -5.66 23.25 5.80
C MET A 1 -6.04 21.77 5.67
N SER A 2 -6.94 21.23 6.51
CA SER A 2 -7.41 19.83 6.45
C SER A 2 -7.96 19.39 5.08
N ASN A 3 -8.72 20.24 4.39
CA ASN A 3 -9.22 19.91 3.05
C ASN A 3 -8.09 19.59 2.07
N TRP A 4 -7.02 20.39 1.99
CA TRP A 4 -5.91 20.12 1.06
C TRP A 4 -5.15 18.83 1.41
N VAL A 5 -4.94 18.56 2.71
CA VAL A 5 -4.33 17.31 3.18
C VAL A 5 -5.18 16.10 2.76
N PHE A 6 -6.50 16.19 2.87
CA PHE A 6 -7.41 15.14 2.41
C PHE A 6 -7.32 14.88 0.91
N HIS A 7 -7.26 15.94 0.08
CA HIS A 7 -7.08 15.77 -1.38
C HIS A 7 -5.73 15.13 -1.71
N ILE A 8 -4.64 15.53 -1.04
CA ILE A 8 -3.32 14.91 -1.22
C ILE A 8 -3.37 13.43 -0.80
N HIS A 9 -4.02 13.10 0.32
CA HIS A 9 -4.19 11.72 0.77
C HIS A 9 -4.92 10.88 -0.28
N LEU A 10 -6.01 11.41 -0.86
CA LEU A 10 -6.77 10.72 -1.91
C LEU A 10 -5.95 10.54 -3.19
N ILE A 11 -5.22 11.56 -3.64
CA ILE A 11 -4.35 11.46 -4.82
C ILE A 11 -3.26 10.41 -4.58
N ALA A 12 -2.64 10.41 -3.40
CA ALA A 12 -1.65 9.40 -3.03
C ALA A 12 -2.27 7.99 -2.97
N ALA A 13 -3.49 7.85 -2.46
CA ALA A 13 -4.20 6.57 -2.39
C ALA A 13 -4.53 6.02 -3.79
N ILE A 14 -5.05 6.87 -4.68
CA ILE A 14 -5.34 6.51 -6.07
C ILE A 14 -4.05 6.14 -6.81
N SER A 15 -2.98 6.92 -6.60
CA SER A 15 -1.66 6.67 -7.20
C SER A 15 -1.09 5.32 -6.75
N TRP A 16 -1.18 5.02 -5.46
CA TRP A 16 -0.73 3.77 -4.86
C TRP A 16 -1.54 2.56 -5.35
N ILE A 17 -2.87 2.64 -5.30
CA ILE A 17 -3.75 1.54 -5.78
C ILE A 17 -3.56 1.36 -7.30
N GLY A 18 -3.54 2.44 -8.07
CA GLY A 18 -3.34 2.41 -9.52
C GLY A 18 -1.99 1.81 -9.92
N GLY A 19 -0.91 2.18 -9.22
CA GLY A 19 0.42 1.60 -9.42
C GLY A 19 0.44 0.09 -9.17
N SER A 20 -0.14 -0.35 -8.05
CA SER A 20 -0.19 -1.78 -7.71
C SER A 20 -1.03 -2.60 -8.70
N VAL A 21 -2.16 -2.06 -9.16
CA VAL A 21 -3.00 -2.69 -10.20
C VAL A 21 -2.23 -2.78 -11.52
N PHE A 22 -1.57 -1.70 -11.94
CA PHE A 22 -0.77 -1.69 -13.16
C PHE A 22 0.34 -2.76 -13.12
N MET A 23 1.11 -2.81 -12.04
CA MET A 23 2.20 -3.79 -11.87
C MET A 23 1.67 -5.23 -11.79
N PHE A 24 0.52 -5.43 -11.14
CA PHE A 24 -0.13 -6.74 -11.10
C PHE A 24 -0.58 -7.18 -12.49
N VAL A 25 -1.25 -6.31 -13.25
CA VAL A 25 -1.70 -6.59 -14.62
C VAL A 25 -0.50 -6.91 -15.50
N LEU A 26 0.55 -6.09 -15.47
CA LEU A 26 1.80 -6.35 -16.19
C LEU A 26 2.38 -7.73 -15.85
N GLY A 27 2.38 -8.08 -14.56
CA GLY A 27 2.78 -9.37 -14.02
C GLY A 27 2.03 -10.58 -14.60
N VAL A 28 0.73 -10.41 -14.84
CA VAL A 28 -0.16 -11.46 -15.35
C VAL A 28 -0.15 -11.52 -16.89
N THR A 29 -0.10 -10.36 -17.56
CA THR A 29 -0.24 -10.27 -19.02
C THR A 29 1.06 -10.48 -19.77
N LEU A 30 2.19 -10.01 -19.23
CA LEU A 30 3.50 -10.17 -19.89
C LEU A 30 4.02 -11.59 -19.62
N ARG A 31 3.65 -12.58 -20.44
CA ARG A 31 4.01 -13.99 -20.20
C ARG A 31 5.35 -14.40 -20.82
N ASP A 32 5.82 -13.68 -21.83
CA ASP A 32 7.10 -13.93 -22.49
C ASP A 32 8.28 -13.58 -21.57
N LYS A 33 9.21 -14.53 -21.44
CA LYS A 33 10.36 -14.44 -20.53
C LYS A 33 11.40 -13.43 -21.00
N GLU A 34 11.61 -13.32 -22.31
CA GLU A 34 12.57 -12.35 -22.86
C GLU A 34 12.05 -10.93 -22.68
N ALA A 35 10.76 -10.69 -22.99
CA ALA A 35 10.13 -9.41 -22.72
C ALA A 35 10.11 -9.06 -21.21
N GLN A 36 9.85 -10.02 -20.31
CA GLN A 36 9.94 -9.80 -18.86
C GLN A 36 11.34 -9.35 -18.44
N LYS A 37 12.40 -9.98 -18.97
CA LYS A 37 13.81 -9.64 -18.68
C LYS A 37 14.19 -8.25 -19.22
N ALA A 38 13.59 -7.81 -20.32
CA ALA A 38 13.83 -6.47 -20.85
C ALA A 38 13.07 -5.37 -20.06
N VAL A 39 11.87 -5.67 -19.55
CA VAL A 39 10.98 -4.66 -18.95
C VAL A 39 11.19 -4.52 -17.45
N TYR A 40 11.19 -5.63 -16.69
CA TYR A 40 11.16 -5.57 -15.23
C TYR A 40 12.37 -4.88 -14.56
N PRO A 41 13.62 -5.07 -15.03
CA PRO A 41 14.76 -4.40 -14.41
C PRO A 41 14.71 -2.86 -14.51
N HIS A 42 13.98 -2.33 -15.49
CA HIS A 42 13.81 -0.88 -15.68
C HIS A 42 12.53 -0.35 -15.03
N VAL A 43 11.41 -1.04 -15.22
CA VAL A 43 10.10 -0.60 -14.70
C VAL A 43 10.00 -0.84 -13.19
N GLY A 44 10.53 -1.95 -12.69
CA GLY A 44 10.46 -2.33 -11.28
C GLY A 44 11.00 -1.26 -10.33
N PRO A 45 12.24 -0.76 -10.53
CA PRO A 45 12.79 0.30 -9.68
C PRO A 45 11.99 1.60 -9.74
N ILE A 46 11.52 2.02 -10.92
CA ILE A 46 10.73 3.26 -11.08
C ILE A 46 9.44 3.16 -10.24
N PHE A 47 8.70 2.07 -10.39
CA PHE A 47 7.49 1.84 -9.62
C PHE A 47 7.77 1.66 -8.13
N GLY A 48 8.86 0.97 -7.76
CA GLY A 48 9.23 0.80 -6.36
C GLY A 48 9.50 2.13 -5.65
N TRP A 49 10.25 3.04 -6.28
CA TRP A 49 10.49 4.38 -5.72
C TRP A 49 9.23 5.24 -5.67
N PHE A 50 8.41 5.18 -6.72
CA PHE A 50 7.12 5.87 -6.78
C PHE A 50 6.17 5.39 -5.67
N GLU A 51 6.03 4.08 -5.50
CA GLU A 51 5.21 3.50 -4.45
C GLU A 51 5.74 3.88 -3.07
N LEU A 52 7.05 3.82 -2.83
CA LEU A 52 7.63 4.27 -1.56
C LEU A 52 7.29 5.74 -1.25
N ALA A 53 7.39 6.63 -2.23
CA ALA A 53 7.00 8.03 -2.07
C ALA A 53 5.50 8.18 -1.76
N ALA A 54 4.64 7.44 -2.46
CA ALA A 54 3.20 7.42 -2.20
C ALA A 54 2.86 6.88 -0.80
N LEU A 55 3.57 5.84 -0.32
CA LEU A 55 3.40 5.31 1.04
C LEU A 55 3.75 6.35 2.09
N ILE A 56 4.88 7.05 1.93
CA ILE A 56 5.28 8.12 2.85
C ILE A 56 4.20 9.20 2.89
N LEU A 57 3.70 9.65 1.72
CA LEU A 57 2.62 10.63 1.66
C LEU A 57 1.35 10.12 2.34
N LEU A 58 0.96 8.86 2.12
CA LEU A 58 -0.22 8.25 2.73
C LEU A 58 -0.11 8.19 4.25
N LEU A 59 1.05 7.78 4.79
CA LEU A 59 1.28 7.71 6.22
C LEU A 59 1.27 9.11 6.87
N LEU A 60 1.98 10.07 6.27
CA LEU A 60 2.02 11.44 6.78
C LEU A 60 0.65 12.10 6.76
N THR A 61 -0.02 12.07 5.61
CA THR A 61 -1.35 12.69 5.48
C THR A 61 -2.41 11.94 6.29
N GLY A 62 -2.32 10.61 6.39
CA GLY A 62 -3.20 9.80 7.24
C GLY A 62 -3.06 10.13 8.72
N PHE A 63 -1.82 10.32 9.19
CA PHE A 63 -1.56 10.77 10.56
C PHE A 63 -2.10 12.17 10.81
N ILE A 64 -1.82 13.14 9.92
CA ILE A 64 -2.32 14.52 10.05
C ILE A 64 -3.85 14.57 10.08
N LEU A 65 -4.52 13.80 9.20
CA LEU A 65 -5.99 13.71 9.21
C LEU A 65 -6.51 13.05 10.49
N GLY A 66 -5.84 12.00 10.96
CA GLY A 66 -6.18 11.33 12.20
C GLY A 66 -6.12 12.26 13.40
N ASP A 67 -5.07 13.09 13.49
CA ASP A 67 -4.91 14.09 14.55
C ASP A 67 -5.98 15.19 14.45
N TYR A 68 -6.15 15.75 13.25
CA TYR A 68 -7.11 16.83 13.00
C TYR A 68 -8.55 16.47 13.38
N TYR A 69 -8.97 15.23 13.09
CA TYR A 69 -10.30 14.73 13.44
C TYR A 69 -10.36 14.04 14.81
N SER A 70 -9.32 14.17 15.65
CA SER A 70 -9.23 13.55 16.98
C SER A 70 -9.39 12.01 16.97
N LEU A 71 -9.13 11.37 15.84
CA LEU A 71 -9.24 9.92 15.65
C LEU A 71 -8.09 9.18 16.33
N LEU A 72 -6.90 9.79 16.46
CA LEU A 72 -5.74 9.12 17.08
C LEU A 72 -6.01 8.65 18.51
N GLN A 73 -6.83 9.38 19.27
CA GLN A 73 -7.20 9.01 20.64
C GLN A 73 -8.07 7.75 20.66
N LEU A 74 -8.92 7.56 19.65
CA LEU A 74 -9.80 6.39 19.53
C LEU A 74 -9.02 5.09 19.30
N LEU A 75 -7.82 5.16 18.70
CA LEU A 75 -6.94 4.00 18.52
C LEU A 75 -6.58 3.33 19.84
N PHE A 76 -6.47 4.11 20.92
CA PHE A 76 -6.08 3.66 22.26
C PHE A 76 -7.23 3.62 23.25
N SER A 77 -8.45 3.96 22.81
CA SER A 77 -9.64 3.88 23.64
C SER A 77 -10.09 2.43 23.82
N ASP A 78 -10.79 2.12 24.91
CA ASP A 78 -11.47 0.83 25.10
C ASP A 78 -12.82 0.77 24.36
N SER A 79 -13.19 1.81 23.60
CA SER A 79 -14.42 1.82 22.80
C SER A 79 -14.37 0.77 21.69
N ASN A 80 -15.48 0.07 21.53
CA ASN A 80 -15.75 -0.91 20.49
C ASN A 80 -16.97 -0.52 19.64
N ASP A 81 -17.30 0.77 19.58
CA ASP A 81 -18.22 1.28 18.57
C ASP A 81 -17.68 1.07 17.15
N ASP A 82 -18.56 1.12 16.15
CA ASP A 82 -18.22 0.84 14.76
C ASP A 82 -17.10 1.76 14.24
N LEU A 83 -17.05 3.00 14.72
CA LEU A 83 -16.02 3.99 14.37
C LEU A 83 -14.64 3.55 14.88
N SER A 84 -14.54 3.28 16.19
CA SER A 84 -13.30 2.91 16.88
C SER A 84 -12.78 1.56 16.39
N TYR A 85 -13.68 0.59 16.21
CA TYR A 85 -13.33 -0.71 15.64
C TYR A 85 -12.76 -0.57 14.22
N SER A 86 -13.48 0.14 13.33
CA SER A 86 -13.06 0.32 11.94
C SER A 86 -11.73 1.07 11.83
N LEU A 87 -11.53 2.07 12.68
CA LEU A 87 -10.29 2.84 12.74
C LEU A 87 -9.10 1.98 13.17
N LYS A 88 -9.26 1.20 14.25
CA LYS A 88 -8.23 0.28 14.76
C LYS A 88 -7.87 -0.77 13.71
N MET A 89 -8.88 -1.36 13.06
CA MET A 89 -8.65 -2.33 11.99
C MET A 89 -7.90 -1.71 10.81
N LYS A 90 -8.28 -0.50 10.36
CA LYS A 90 -7.54 0.22 9.32
C LYS A 90 -6.09 0.46 9.74
N ALA A 91 -5.84 0.94 10.96
CA ALA A 91 -4.50 1.23 11.45
C ALA A 91 -3.62 -0.03 11.51
N VAL A 92 -4.15 -1.15 12.02
CA VAL A 92 -3.44 -2.43 12.05
C VAL A 92 -3.11 -2.91 10.64
N LEU A 93 -4.08 -2.85 9.71
CA LEU A 93 -3.86 -3.24 8.32
C LEU A 93 -2.81 -2.37 7.63
N VAL A 94 -2.85 -1.04 7.84
CA VAL A 94 -1.85 -0.11 7.32
C VAL A 94 -0.46 -0.42 7.88
N ALA A 95 -0.34 -0.75 9.16
CA ALA A 95 0.92 -1.14 9.77
C ALA A 95 1.48 -2.44 9.16
N ILE A 96 0.66 -3.48 9.05
CA ILE A 96 1.04 -4.76 8.42
C ILE A 96 1.46 -4.53 6.97
N LEU A 97 0.67 -3.78 6.21
CA LEU A 97 0.94 -3.44 4.81
C LEU A 97 2.25 -2.66 4.64
N THR A 98 2.52 -1.71 5.53
CA THR A 98 3.75 -0.92 5.52
C THR A 98 4.97 -1.82 5.71
N ILE A 99 4.92 -2.71 6.71
CA ILE A 99 6.01 -3.67 6.97
C ILE A 99 6.19 -4.61 5.78
N ALA A 100 5.10 -5.18 5.25
CA ALA A 100 5.15 -6.07 4.10
C ALA A 100 5.75 -5.37 2.88
N THR A 101 5.39 -4.11 2.64
CA THR A 101 5.93 -3.30 1.53
C THR A 101 7.41 -3.05 1.69
N ILE A 102 7.87 -2.63 2.88
CA ILE A 102 9.30 -2.37 3.12
C ILE A 102 10.11 -3.63 2.88
N VAL A 103 9.67 -4.77 3.42
CA VAL A 103 10.32 -6.07 3.21
C VAL A 103 10.32 -6.45 1.74
N HIS A 104 9.18 -6.32 1.06
CA HIS A 104 9.06 -6.60 -0.37
C HIS A 104 10.02 -5.74 -1.20
N PHE A 105 10.06 -4.43 -0.95
CA PHE A 105 10.93 -3.48 -1.64
C PHE A 105 12.41 -3.82 -1.45
N ILE A 106 12.85 -4.10 -0.21
CA ILE A 106 14.24 -4.49 0.07
C ILE A 106 14.64 -5.74 -0.70
N ILE A 107 13.79 -6.77 -0.71
CA ILE A 107 14.05 -8.02 -1.44
C ILE A 107 14.06 -7.76 -2.95
N ALA A 108 13.08 -7.02 -3.47
CA ALA A 108 12.96 -6.71 -4.88
C ALA A 108 14.19 -5.93 -5.38
N TYR A 109 14.63 -4.92 -4.62
CA TYR A 109 15.82 -4.12 -4.92
C TYR A 109 17.09 -4.97 -4.94
N ARG A 110 17.31 -5.82 -3.94
CA ARG A 110 18.50 -6.69 -3.85
C ARG A 110 18.59 -7.74 -4.96
N THR A 111 17.46 -8.07 -5.58
CA THR A 111 17.33 -9.13 -6.57
C THR A 111 16.98 -8.61 -7.97
N ASN A 112 16.99 -7.30 -8.19
CA ASN A 112 16.56 -6.69 -9.47
C ASN A 112 17.45 -7.11 -10.64
N ASP A 113 18.77 -7.12 -10.43
CA ASP A 113 19.76 -7.35 -11.50
C ASP A 113 20.31 -8.80 -11.48
N LYS A 114 19.60 -9.71 -10.82
CA LYS A 114 20.03 -11.10 -10.62
C LYS A 114 18.93 -12.05 -11.07
N GLU A 115 19.33 -13.22 -11.57
CA GLU A 115 18.37 -14.30 -11.76
C GLU A 115 17.90 -14.80 -10.39
N ARG A 116 16.59 -14.65 -10.14
CA ARG A 116 15.94 -15.12 -8.91
C ARG A 116 15.79 -16.63 -8.91
N THR A 117 16.11 -17.25 -7.79
CA THR A 117 15.76 -18.64 -7.49
C THR A 117 14.24 -18.84 -7.45
N GLN A 118 13.79 -20.11 -7.47
CA GLN A 118 12.36 -20.42 -7.38
C GLN A 118 11.73 -19.91 -6.08
N LEU A 119 12.44 -19.98 -4.95
CA LEU A 119 11.99 -19.47 -3.66
C LEU A 119 11.88 -17.95 -3.67
N GLU A 120 12.87 -17.23 -4.19
CA GLU A 120 12.82 -15.77 -4.31
C GLU A 120 11.67 -15.31 -5.21
N ASN A 121 11.39 -16.04 -6.29
CA ASN A 121 10.24 -15.77 -7.14
C ASN A 121 8.90 -16.00 -6.43
N LEU A 122 8.79 -17.08 -5.64
CA LEU A 122 7.59 -17.35 -4.86
C LEU A 122 7.36 -16.26 -3.80
N PHE A 123 8.39 -15.89 -3.03
CA PHE A 123 8.30 -14.84 -2.02
C PHE A 123 8.01 -13.48 -2.66
N SER A 124 8.66 -13.13 -3.75
CA SER A 124 8.43 -11.85 -4.46
C SER A 124 6.98 -11.75 -4.97
N ARG A 125 6.46 -12.79 -5.61
CA ARG A 125 5.08 -12.81 -6.12
C ARG A 125 4.04 -12.89 -5.00
N GLY A 126 4.28 -13.76 -4.02
CA GLY A 126 3.40 -13.95 -2.88
C GLY A 126 3.27 -12.68 -2.02
N SER A 127 4.38 -12.00 -1.74
CA SER A 127 4.35 -10.72 -1.03
C SER A 127 3.63 -9.63 -1.81
N SER A 128 3.83 -9.54 -3.14
CA SER A 128 3.09 -8.59 -3.98
C SER A 128 1.58 -8.83 -3.92
N MET A 129 1.15 -10.09 -4.03
CA MET A 129 -0.26 -10.47 -3.95
C MET A 129 -0.85 -10.19 -2.58
N LEU A 130 -0.11 -10.48 -1.51
CA LEU A 130 -0.52 -10.16 -0.14
C LEU A 130 -0.70 -8.64 0.03
N ILE A 131 0.26 -7.82 -0.42
CA ILE A 131 0.18 -6.36 -0.36
C ILE A 131 -1.05 -5.86 -1.12
N PHE A 132 -1.29 -6.38 -2.32
CA PHE A 132 -2.47 -6.04 -3.11
C PHE A 132 -3.78 -6.35 -2.36
N ILE A 133 -3.89 -7.53 -1.74
CA ILE A 133 -5.07 -7.92 -0.96
C ILE A 133 -5.24 -7.03 0.28
N LEU A 134 -4.16 -6.78 1.03
CA LEU A 134 -4.17 -5.90 2.20
C LEU A 134 -4.66 -4.49 1.82
N ASN A 135 -4.27 -3.98 0.65
CA ASN A 135 -4.74 -2.70 0.14
C ASN A 135 -6.26 -2.64 -0.03
N LEU A 136 -6.88 -3.71 -0.54
CA LEU A 136 -8.34 -3.77 -0.68
C LEU A 136 -9.03 -3.66 0.68
N PHE A 137 -8.48 -4.29 1.71
CA PHE A 137 -9.01 -4.18 3.07
C PHE A 137 -8.76 -2.81 3.71
N VAL A 138 -7.58 -2.21 3.53
CA VAL A 138 -7.30 -0.83 3.97
C VAL A 138 -8.29 0.15 3.33
N MET A 139 -8.55 0.00 2.03
CA MET A 139 -9.53 0.79 1.29
C MET A 139 -10.95 0.56 1.83
N HIS A 140 -11.34 -0.70 2.06
CA HIS A 140 -12.64 -1.05 2.63
C HIS A 140 -12.90 -0.29 3.94
N TYR A 141 -11.98 -0.36 4.91
CA TYR A 141 -12.14 0.38 6.16
C TYR A 141 -12.07 1.90 5.96
N GLY A 142 -11.34 2.38 4.95
CA GLY A 142 -11.38 3.79 4.54
C GLY A 142 -12.78 4.25 4.08
N ILE A 143 -13.49 3.43 3.31
CA ILE A 143 -14.87 3.69 2.87
C ILE A 143 -15.83 3.63 4.05
N VAL A 144 -15.69 2.63 4.93
CA VAL A 144 -16.51 2.50 6.14
C VAL A 144 -16.37 3.74 7.03
N LEU A 145 -15.15 4.17 7.33
CA LEU A 145 -14.90 5.39 8.12
C LEU A 145 -15.53 6.63 7.47
N ARG A 146 -15.41 6.77 6.14
CA ARG A 146 -16.06 7.87 5.42
C ARG A 146 -17.58 7.83 5.55
N ASN A 147 -18.20 6.66 5.56
CA ASN A 147 -19.65 6.53 5.67
C ASN A 147 -20.14 6.82 7.10
N ILE A 148 -19.34 6.53 8.13
CA ILE A 148 -19.68 6.82 9.52
C ILE A 148 -19.51 8.31 9.86
N LEU A 149 -18.51 8.96 9.25
CA LEU A 149 -18.15 10.37 9.53
C LEU A 149 -18.91 11.41 8.69
N ASN A 150 -19.72 10.98 7.70
CA ASN A 150 -20.63 11.84 6.92
C ASN A 150 -22.06 11.70 7.43
#